data_AF-A0A562PNK5-F1
#
_entry.id   AF-A0A562PNK5-F1
#
_cell.length_a   1.000
_cell.length_b   1.000
_cell.length_c   1.000
_cell.angle_alpha   90.00
_cell.angle_beta   90.00
_cell.angle_gamma   90.00
#
_symmetry.space_group_name_H-M   'P 1'
#
loop_
_entity.id
_entity.type
_entity.pdbx_description
1 polymer ?
#
loop_
_entity_poly.entity_id
_entity_poly.type
_entity_poly.pdbx_seq_one_letter_code
_entity_poly.pdbx_strand_id
1 'polypeptide(L)'
;MPEPKLFHDVLRERHSVRSFLPDEVPDEVLRAVLEDAQLAPSNCNTQPWQVHIVSGAKRDELSRAILADDDAGHNTPDFSFALSDFKNEIWHQQQPDRRTGSKSRQVAGKGVAPINTAERRPECARIVEVEQQGSLDSCAQR
;
A
#
# COMPACT_ATOMS: atom_id res chain seq x y z
N MET A 1 -10.34 24.71 18.25
CA MET A 1 -9.25 23.92 17.63
C MET A 1 -8.68 23.02 18.72
N PRO A 2 -8.67 21.70 18.55
CA PRO A 2 -8.06 20.80 19.53
C PRO A 2 -6.56 21.11 19.68
N GLU A 3 -6.00 20.88 20.87
CA GLU A 3 -4.56 21.04 21.09
C GLU A 3 -3.74 20.07 20.21
N PRO A 4 -2.56 20.50 19.73
CA PRO A 4 -1.69 19.64 18.95
C PRO A 4 -1.15 18.50 19.81
N LYS A 5 -1.34 17.26 19.35
CA LYS A 5 -0.78 16.06 19.99
C LYS A 5 0.69 15.90 19.62
N LEU A 6 1.50 15.41 20.55
CA LEU A 6 2.86 14.98 20.21
C LEU A 6 2.78 13.70 19.38
N PHE A 7 3.72 13.53 18.44
CA PHE A 7 3.72 12.39 17.53
C PHE A 7 3.71 11.03 18.25
N HIS A 8 4.48 10.90 19.34
CA HIS A 8 4.56 9.65 20.09
C HIS A 8 3.24 9.29 20.80
N ASP A 9 2.41 10.27 21.16
CA ASP A 9 1.09 10.04 21.75
C ASP A 9 0.14 9.47 20.70
N VAL A 10 0.13 10.06 19.50
CA VAL A 10 -0.66 9.57 18.35
C VAL A 10 -0.33 8.10 18.04
N LEU A 11 0.96 7.74 18.05
CA LEU A 11 1.39 6.36 17.82
C LEU A 11 0.89 5.38 18.89
N ARG A 12 0.86 5.79 20.16
CA ARG A 12 0.41 4.94 21.28
C ARG A 12 -1.10 4.80 21.34
N GLU A 13 -1.85 5.83 20.93
CA GLU A 13 -3.32 5.82 20.90
C GLU A 13 -3.90 5.07 19.69
N ARG A 14 -3.12 4.90 18.63
CA ARG A 14 -3.56 4.26 17.39
C ARG A 14 -4.06 2.83 17.65
N HIS A 15 -5.33 2.60 17.31
CA HIS A 15 -5.99 1.30 17.35
C HIS A 15 -6.77 1.05 16.07
N SER A 16 -7.11 -0.21 15.79
CA SER A 16 -7.89 -0.59 14.61
C SER A 16 -9.39 -0.42 14.87
N VAL A 17 -9.94 0.70 14.42
CA VAL A 17 -11.38 0.98 14.47
C VAL A 17 -12.12 0.12 13.44
N ARG A 18 -13.22 -0.51 13.84
CA ARG A 18 -14.04 -1.41 12.99
C ARG A 18 -15.53 -1.06 12.97
N SER A 19 -15.91 0.05 13.61
CA SER A 19 -17.27 0.59 13.60
C SER A 19 -17.17 2.07 13.30
N PHE A 20 -17.85 2.52 12.26
CA PHE A 20 -17.78 3.89 11.76
C PHE A 20 -19.16 4.55 11.86
N LEU A 21 -19.16 5.88 11.99
CA LEU A 21 -20.38 6.66 11.89
C LEU A 21 -20.90 6.66 10.44
N PRO A 22 -22.21 6.88 10.22
CA PRO A 22 -22.77 7.02 8.88
C PRO A 22 -22.34 8.33 8.19
N ASP A 23 -21.75 9.26 8.94
CA ASP A 23 -21.31 10.56 8.43
C ASP A 23 -20.15 10.42 7.45
N GLU A 24 -20.23 11.12 6.33
CA GLU A 24 -19.15 11.17 5.35
C GLU A 24 -17.97 11.98 5.88
N VAL A 25 -16.75 11.55 5.53
CA VAL A 25 -15.53 12.30 5.82
C VAL A 25 -15.42 13.46 4.82
N PRO A 26 -15.18 14.71 5.26
CA PRO A 26 -15.03 15.85 4.36
C PRO A 26 -13.85 15.69 3.37
N ASP A 27 -14.04 16.16 2.14
CA ASP A 27 -13.06 16.02 1.04
C ASP A 27 -11.71 16.68 1.38
N GLU A 28 -11.72 17.79 2.11
CA GLU A 28 -10.51 18.48 2.56
C GLU A 28 -9.68 17.64 3.55
N VAL A 29 -10.34 16.85 4.40
CA VAL A 29 -9.67 15.96 5.35
C VAL A 29 -9.03 14.80 4.60
N LEU A 30 -9.76 14.20 3.66
CA LEU A 30 -9.21 13.13 2.81
C LEU A 30 -7.99 13.60 2.02
N ARG A 31 -8.05 14.80 1.44
CA ARG A 31 -6.93 15.38 0.71
C ARG A 31 -5.72 15.63 1.61
N ALA A 32 -5.91 16.28 2.76
CA ALA A 32 -4.82 16.56 3.69
C ALA A 32 -4.10 15.28 4.14
N VAL A 33 -4.85 14.22 4.46
CA VAL A 33 -4.27 12.92 4.85
C VAL A 33 -3.46 12.29 3.71
N LEU A 34 -3.94 12.40 2.47
CA LEU A 34 -3.22 11.87 1.31
C LEU A 34 -1.99 12.70 0.94
N GLU A 35 -2.02 14.01 1.14
CA GLU A 35 -0.85 14.89 1.00
C GLU A 35 0.24 14.50 2.01
N ASP A 36 -0.13 14.30 3.28
CA ASP A 36 0.80 13.82 4.31
C ASP A 36 1.36 12.43 3.98
N ALA A 37 0.50 11.50 3.53
CA ALA A 37 0.90 10.12 3.22
C ALA A 37 1.91 10.02 2.08
N GLN A 38 1.86 10.93 1.10
CA GLN A 38 2.80 10.96 -0.03
C GLN A 38 4.23 11.30 0.38
N LEU A 39 4.44 11.86 1.58
CA LEU A 39 5.77 12.14 2.11
C LEU A 39 6.46 10.88 2.67
N ALA A 40 5.79 9.73 2.65
CA ALA A 40 6.40 8.47 3.05
C ALA A 40 7.59 8.14 2.13
N PRO A 41 8.74 7.69 2.69
CA PRO A 41 9.88 7.28 1.86
C PRO A 41 9.50 6.05 1.01
N SER A 42 9.97 6.02 -0.24
CA SER A 42 9.83 4.88 -1.14
C SER A 42 11.17 4.44 -1.71
N ASN A 43 11.29 3.17 -2.08
CA ASN A 43 12.52 2.64 -2.67
C ASN A 43 12.87 3.41 -3.95
N CYS A 44 14.10 3.93 -4.03
CA CYS A 44 14.55 4.79 -5.13
C CYS A 44 13.60 5.99 -5.43
N ASN A 45 12.81 6.40 -4.44
CA ASN A 45 11.77 7.42 -4.59
C ASN A 45 10.75 7.14 -5.73
N THR A 46 10.46 5.86 -6.04
CA THR A 46 9.57 5.49 -7.15
C THR A 46 8.09 5.78 -6.88
N GLN A 47 7.71 5.96 -5.61
CA GLN A 47 6.35 6.31 -5.19
C GLN A 47 5.27 5.43 -5.88
N PRO A 48 5.34 4.09 -5.74
CA PRO A 48 4.57 3.17 -6.58
C PRO A 48 3.07 3.09 -6.24
N TRP A 49 2.59 3.88 -5.28
CA TRP A 49 1.22 3.77 -4.77
C TRP A 49 0.21 4.39 -5.74
N GLN A 50 -0.89 3.66 -5.96
CA GLN A 50 -2.08 4.14 -6.65
C GLN A 50 -3.25 4.09 -5.67
N VAL A 51 -3.91 5.23 -5.44
CA VAL A 51 -5.00 5.36 -4.47
C VAL A 51 -6.31 5.65 -5.19
N HIS A 52 -7.31 4.82 -4.94
CA HIS A 52 -8.67 5.02 -5.42
C HIS A 52 -9.60 5.28 -4.24
N ILE A 53 -10.28 6.43 -4.23
CA ILE A 53 -11.29 6.73 -3.21
C ILE A 53 -12.66 6.45 -3.81
N VAL A 54 -13.42 5.56 -3.16
CA VAL A 54 -14.77 5.17 -3.56
C VAL A 54 -15.73 5.63 -2.47
N SER A 55 -16.70 6.45 -2.83
CA SER A 55 -17.68 7.07 -1.92
C SER A 55 -19.11 6.85 -2.40
N GLY A 56 -20.09 7.13 -1.52
CA GLY A 56 -21.52 7.00 -1.82
C GLY A 56 -21.92 5.61 -2.32
N ALA A 57 -22.94 5.54 -3.18
CA ALA A 57 -23.53 4.28 -3.63
C ALA A 57 -22.53 3.27 -4.24
N LYS A 58 -21.42 3.73 -4.82
CA LYS A 58 -20.39 2.83 -5.37
C LYS A 58 -19.60 2.12 -4.28
N ARG A 59 -19.38 2.79 -3.15
CA ARG A 59 -18.79 2.18 -1.94
C ARG A 59 -19.72 1.12 -1.37
N ASP A 60 -21.03 1.37 -1.37
CA ASP A 60 -22.06 0.41 -0.93
C ASP A 60 -22.11 -0.83 -1.83
N GLU A 61 -22.01 -0.63 -3.15
CA GLU A 61 -21.92 -1.71 -4.13
C GLU A 61 -20.66 -2.55 -3.91
N LEU A 62 -19.49 -1.91 -3.82
CA LEU A 62 -18.21 -2.58 -3.57
C LEU A 62 -18.23 -3.37 -2.25
N SER A 63 -18.74 -2.75 -1.17
CA SER A 63 -18.85 -3.43 0.13
C SER A 63 -19.74 -4.66 0.07
N ARG A 64 -20.88 -4.60 -0.63
CA ARG A 64 -21.76 -5.76 -0.80
C ARG A 64 -21.10 -6.88 -1.60
N ALA A 65 -20.35 -6.53 -2.66
CA ALA A 65 -19.63 -7.51 -3.46
C ALA A 65 -18.56 -8.24 -2.63
N ILE A 66 -17.76 -7.49 -1.85
CA ILE A 66 -16.72 -8.07 -0.99
C ILE A 66 -17.32 -9.04 0.04
N LEU A 67 -18.42 -8.64 0.69
CA LEU A 67 -19.09 -9.51 1.68
C LEU A 67 -19.68 -10.77 1.03
N ALA A 68 -20.27 -10.65 -0.16
CA ALA A 68 -20.82 -11.80 -0.88
C ALA A 68 -19.74 -12.80 -1.31
N ASP A 69 -18.58 -12.32 -1.73
CA ASP A 69 -17.43 -13.19 -2.07
C ASP A 69 -16.85 -13.88 -0.85
N ASP A 70 -16.77 -13.19 0.31
CA ASP A 70 -16.34 -13.80 1.57
C ASP A 70 -17.32 -14.88 2.04
N ASP A 71 -18.63 -14.60 2.00
CA ASP A 71 -19.69 -15.58 2.32
C ASP A 71 -19.65 -16.81 1.39
N ALA A 72 -19.25 -16.62 0.13
CA ALA A 72 -19.06 -17.69 -0.84
C ALA A 72 -17.73 -18.46 -0.67
N GLY A 73 -16.84 -18.02 0.22
CA GLY A 73 -15.52 -18.60 0.43
C GLY A 73 -14.50 -18.27 -0.66
N HIS A 74 -14.74 -17.25 -1.48
CA HIS A 74 -13.83 -16.77 -2.53
C HIS A 74 -12.73 -15.86 -1.96
N ASN A 75 -12.08 -16.28 -0.88
CA ASN A 75 -11.00 -15.50 -0.28
C ASN A 75 -9.67 -15.83 -0.96
N THR A 76 -9.14 -14.91 -1.77
CA THR A 76 -7.85 -15.03 -2.46
C THR A 76 -6.88 -13.98 -1.92
N PRO A 77 -6.24 -14.20 -0.76
CA PRO A 77 -5.29 -13.24 -0.21
C PRO A 77 -4.06 -13.13 -1.12
N ASP A 78 -3.53 -11.91 -1.27
CA ASP A 78 -2.32 -11.64 -2.07
C ASP A 78 -1.07 -12.35 -1.53
N PHE A 79 -1.14 -12.86 -0.30
CA PHE A 79 -0.11 -13.65 0.35
C PHE A 79 -0.72 -14.83 1.09
N SER A 80 0.00 -15.95 1.11
CA SER A 80 -0.42 -17.12 1.88
C SER A 80 -0.26 -16.86 3.39
N PHE A 81 -1.17 -17.41 4.19
CA PHE A 81 -1.02 -17.48 5.64
C PHE A 81 -0.31 -18.76 6.11
N ALA A 82 -0.07 -19.71 5.20
CA ALA A 82 0.61 -20.95 5.53
C ALA A 82 2.12 -20.72 5.65
N LEU A 83 2.68 -21.01 6.83
CA LEU A 83 4.13 -20.92 7.08
C LEU A 83 4.96 -21.79 6.12
N SER A 84 4.37 -22.86 5.57
CA SER A 84 5.00 -23.71 4.55
C SER A 84 5.35 -22.94 3.28
N ASP A 85 4.52 -21.97 2.91
CA ASP A 85 4.62 -21.28 1.62
C ASP A 85 5.75 -20.24 1.63
N PHE A 86 6.21 -19.87 2.83
CA PHE A 86 7.41 -19.07 3.06
C PHE A 86 8.66 -19.90 3.39
N LYS A 87 8.51 -21.21 3.66
CA LYS A 87 9.58 -22.04 4.23
C LYS A 87 10.54 -22.66 3.23
N ASN A 88 10.39 -22.41 1.93
CA ASN A 88 11.36 -22.86 0.95
C ASN A 88 12.04 -21.64 0.30
N GLU A 89 13.37 -21.60 0.44
CA GLU A 89 14.37 -20.73 -0.23
C GLU A 89 14.94 -19.52 0.54
N ILE A 90 14.22 -18.80 1.40
CA ILE A 90 14.79 -17.58 2.04
C ILE A 90 15.71 -17.89 3.24
N TRP A 91 15.43 -18.97 3.98
CA TRP A 91 16.15 -19.27 5.24
C TRP A 91 17.35 -20.22 5.08
N HIS A 92 17.49 -20.90 3.94
CA HIS A 92 18.58 -21.87 3.74
C HIS A 92 19.76 -21.35 2.90
N GLN A 93 19.71 -20.11 2.39
CA GLN A 93 20.81 -19.54 1.58
C GLN A 93 21.74 -18.58 2.34
N GLN A 94 21.47 -18.26 3.62
CA GLN A 94 22.27 -17.30 4.41
C GLN A 94 23.20 -17.93 5.45
N GLN A 95 23.79 -19.09 5.14
CA GLN A 95 25.10 -19.42 5.73
C GLN A 95 26.15 -19.43 4.62
N PRO A 96 26.66 -18.26 4.19
CA PRO A 96 27.96 -18.27 3.56
C PRO A 96 28.95 -18.81 4.59
N ASP A 97 29.49 -19.99 4.33
CA ASP A 97 30.74 -20.42 4.92
C ASP A 97 31.73 -19.25 4.77
N ARG A 98 32.09 -18.62 5.90
CA ARG A 98 33.06 -17.52 5.95
C ARG A 98 34.46 -17.91 5.44
N ARG A 99 34.66 -19.16 5.00
CA ARG A 99 35.98 -19.71 4.69
C ARG A 99 36.36 -19.73 3.21
N THR A 100 35.47 -19.48 2.25
CA THR A 100 35.87 -19.49 0.84
C THR A 100 35.31 -18.31 0.04
N GLY A 101 36.24 -17.51 -0.47
CA GLY A 101 35.96 -16.27 -1.18
C GLY A 101 35.22 -16.44 -2.51
N SER A 102 34.37 -15.45 -2.76
CA SER A 102 34.00 -14.91 -4.07
C SER A 102 33.44 -15.88 -5.12
N LYS A 103 32.10 -15.95 -5.24
CA LYS A 103 31.39 -15.99 -6.53
C LYS A 103 30.07 -15.24 -6.43
N SER A 104 29.98 -14.10 -7.10
CA SER A 104 28.74 -13.40 -7.40
C SER A 104 27.88 -14.29 -8.31
N ARG A 105 26.71 -14.71 -7.82
CA ARG A 105 25.65 -15.28 -8.65
C ARG A 105 24.43 -14.36 -8.57
N GLN A 106 24.25 -13.61 -9.65
CA GLN A 106 23.11 -12.73 -9.86
C GLN A 106 21.85 -13.61 -10.01
N VAL A 107 20.91 -13.50 -9.08
CA VAL A 107 19.63 -14.19 -9.16
C VAL A 107 18.69 -13.29 -9.97
N ALA A 108 18.28 -13.77 -11.14
CA ALA A 108 17.26 -13.12 -11.95
C ALA A 108 15.91 -13.21 -11.20
N GLY A 109 15.39 -12.06 -10.78
CA GLY A 109 14.05 -11.98 -10.19
C GLY A 109 13.00 -12.42 -11.22
N LYS A 110 12.20 -13.43 -10.87
CA LYS A 110 10.97 -13.73 -11.60
C LYS A 110 10.02 -12.55 -11.39
N GLY A 111 9.69 -11.87 -12.50
CA GLY A 111 8.80 -10.71 -12.49
C GLY A 111 7.42 -11.06 -11.94
N VAL A 112 6.89 -10.16 -11.11
CA VAL A 112 5.47 -10.07 -10.82
C VAL A 112 4.78 -9.67 -12.13
N ALA A 113 3.76 -10.42 -12.54
CA ALA A 113 2.99 -10.08 -13.73
C ALA A 113 2.32 -8.71 -13.55
N PRO A 114 2.34 -7.82 -14.56
CA PRO A 114 1.68 -6.53 -14.45
C PRO A 114 0.18 -6.73 -14.26
N ILE A 115 -0.40 -6.04 -13.27
CA ILE A 115 -1.85 -5.88 -13.17
C ILE A 115 -2.32 -5.14 -14.43
N ASN A 116 -3.19 -5.79 -15.18
CA ASN A 116 -3.70 -5.30 -16.45
C ASN A 116 -4.51 -4.01 -16.24
N THR A 117 -3.95 -2.88 -16.67
CA THR A 117 -4.49 -1.52 -16.49
C THR A 117 -5.49 -1.11 -17.60
N ALA A 118 -5.95 -2.07 -18.42
CA ALA A 118 -6.66 -1.78 -19.66
C ALA A 118 -8.18 -1.56 -19.54
N GLU A 119 -8.81 -1.77 -18.38
CA GLU A 119 -10.26 -1.54 -18.22
C GLU A 119 -10.54 -0.25 -17.45
N ARG A 120 -10.23 0.88 -18.07
CA ARG A 120 -10.60 2.22 -17.55
C ARG A 120 -12.05 2.54 -17.96
N ARG A 121 -13.00 2.36 -17.04
CA ARG A 121 -14.33 2.97 -17.15
C ARG A 121 -14.33 4.31 -16.41
N PRO A 122 -14.56 5.44 -17.10
CA PRO A 122 -14.27 6.78 -16.57
C PRO A 122 -15.31 7.31 -15.55
N GLU A 123 -16.40 6.59 -15.26
CA GLU A 123 -17.54 7.19 -14.56
C GLU A 123 -17.66 6.89 -13.04
N CYS A 124 -16.86 5.99 -12.46
CA CYS A 124 -17.21 5.41 -11.14
C CYS A 124 -16.22 5.60 -9.98
N ALA A 125 -14.96 5.96 -10.25
CA ALA A 125 -13.95 6.18 -9.22
C ALA A 125 -13.28 7.53 -9.44
N ARG A 126 -13.28 8.41 -8.43
CA ARG A 126 -12.37 9.55 -8.45
C ARG A 126 -10.99 9.02 -8.14
N ILE A 127 -10.16 8.95 -9.17
CA ILE A 127 -8.71 8.88 -8.97
C ILE A 127 -8.33 10.28 -8.49
N VAL A 128 -7.91 10.39 -7.24
CA VAL A 128 -7.25 11.60 -6.77
C VAL A 128 -5.79 11.47 -7.19
N GLU A 129 -5.48 11.96 -8.39
CA GLU A 129 -4.09 12.17 -8.79
C GLU A 129 -3.61 13.45 -8.10
N VAL A 130 -2.81 13.29 -7.05
CA VAL A 130 -2.07 14.41 -6.46
C VAL A 130 -0.75 14.49 -7.18
N GLU A 131 -0.60 15.47 -8.06
CA GLU A 131 0.62 15.71 -8.83
C GLU A 131 1.65 16.42 -7.94
N GLN A 132 2.75 15.75 -7.59
CA GLN A 132 3.87 16.42 -6.91
C GLN A 132 4.73 17.20 -7.90
N GLN A 133 4.94 18.48 -7.62
CA GLN A 133 5.95 19.32 -8.26
C GLN A 133 7.35 18.84 -7.86
N GLY A 134 7.89 17.88 -8.62
CA GLY A 134 9.26 17.40 -8.45
C GLY A 134 10.29 18.39 -9.01
N SER A 135 10.99 19.13 -8.13
CA SER A 135 12.31 19.69 -8.46
C SER A 135 13.33 18.55 -8.39
N LEU A 136 13.85 18.15 -9.56
CA LEU A 136 14.84 17.09 -9.71
C LEU A 136 16.25 17.46 -9.22
N ASP A 137 16.46 18.65 -8.65
CA ASP A 137 17.81 19.20 -8.49
C ASP A 137 18.52 18.84 -7.17
N SER A 138 17.81 18.37 -6.13
CA SER A 138 18.45 18.20 -4.81
C SER A 138 19.14 16.84 -4.58
N CYS A 139 19.00 15.86 -5.49
CA CYS A 139 19.55 14.52 -5.28
C CYS A 139 21.02 14.39 -5.71
N ALA A 140 21.59 15.40 -6.39
CA ALA A 140 22.97 15.37 -6.90
C ALA A 140 24.03 16.02 -5.97
N GLN A 141 23.64 16.46 -4.78
CA GLN A 141 24.54 17.19 -3.86
C GLN A 141 24.63 16.51 -2.49
N ARG A 142 25.16 15.29 -2.44
CA ARG A 142 25.77 14.69 -1.24
C ARG A 142 26.89 13.73 -1.64
#